data_AF-A0A1Q7RH94-F1
#
_entry.id   AF-A0A1Q7RH94-F1
#
_cell.length_a   1.000
_cell.length_b   1.000
_cell.length_c   1.000
_cell.angle_alpha   90.00
_cell.angle_beta   90.00
_cell.angle_gamma   90.00
#
_symmetry.space_group_name_H-M   'P 1'
#
loop_
_entity.id
_entity.type
_entity.pdbx_description
1 polymer ?
#
loop_
_entity_poly.entity_id
_entity_poly.type
_entity_poly.pdbx_seq_one_letter_code
_entity_poly.pdbx_strand_id
1 'polypeptide(L)'
;MVDYAGAIWSPNNNYFANTGKKSFVILHGTAGGYSAQGIADYFRSTEGSNSPVSSHYVVGQDGQIVQCIAEKDGSYANGVVNNPNWSSNPNLYTISIEHVKSSNDNSEPLTPAQQAASFALIKDICQRNGIGMHDADDTTGITGHFAIDPVNRARCPGTYPWQELFDYLKGNTNMGVPQGWKDSNNVLTAPNGIQVTLGFRDHILSSNWDKDNWPLEPEKHLTGLEMSNPSLGDGQSQLFRWKRLEYTPKMGVFEGWLGQELAWYQKQVTDMEKQIAALQHPQPANLVQINTLGKQIADDAQLILKLSQAQ
;
A
#
# COMPACT_ATOMS: atom_id res chain seq x y z
N MET A 1 0.46 -10.05 17.43
CA MET A 1 0.12 -9.92 16.00
C MET A 1 -0.47 -8.55 15.81
N VAL A 2 -0.27 -7.92 14.65
CA VAL A 2 -0.96 -6.68 14.28
C VAL A 2 -2.45 -6.94 14.05
N ASP A 3 -3.29 -5.95 14.31
CA ASP A 3 -4.72 -6.04 14.03
C ASP A 3 -5.01 -5.75 12.54
N TYR A 4 -4.26 -4.82 11.94
CA TYR A 4 -4.29 -4.56 10.49
C TYR A 4 -3.14 -5.30 9.80
N ALA A 5 -3.44 -6.23 8.90
CA ALA A 5 -2.43 -7.11 8.30
C ALA A 5 -1.33 -6.37 7.51
N GLY A 6 -1.65 -5.18 6.95
CA GLY A 6 -0.69 -4.36 6.22
C GLY A 6 0.18 -3.44 7.10
N ALA A 7 0.07 -3.52 8.43
CA ALA A 7 0.84 -2.66 9.34
C ALA A 7 2.16 -3.30 9.78
N ILE A 8 3.17 -2.45 9.96
CA ILE A 8 4.40 -2.79 10.71
C ILE A 8 4.10 -2.63 12.20
N TRP A 9 4.42 -3.64 13.01
CA TRP A 9 4.26 -3.56 14.46
C TRP A 9 5.42 -2.79 15.10
N SER A 10 5.10 -1.69 15.81
CA SER A 10 6.07 -0.91 16.59
C SER A 10 5.46 -0.57 17.96
N PRO A 11 5.48 -1.52 18.91
CA PRO A 11 4.72 -1.43 20.16
C PRO A 11 5.12 -0.23 21.01
N ASN A 12 4.15 0.34 21.73
CA ASN A 12 4.34 1.43 22.69
C ASN A 12 3.62 1.12 24.02
N ASN A 13 4.20 1.48 25.16
CA ASN A 13 3.64 1.20 26.49
C ASN A 13 2.70 2.29 27.06
N ASN A 14 2.47 3.36 26.33
CA ASN A 14 1.53 4.43 26.69
C ASN A 14 0.11 4.06 26.24
N TYR A 15 -0.56 3.18 26.99
CA TYR A 15 -1.93 2.77 26.68
C TYR A 15 -2.77 2.44 27.92
N PHE A 16 -4.09 2.49 27.75
CA PHE A 16 -5.08 1.93 28.66
C PHE A 16 -5.34 0.47 28.28
N ALA A 17 -5.13 -0.47 29.20
CA ALA A 17 -5.26 -1.89 28.90
C ALA A 17 -6.73 -2.36 28.81
N ASN A 18 -7.02 -3.23 27.83
CA ASN A 18 -8.28 -3.94 27.64
C ASN A 18 -9.51 -3.05 27.78
N THR A 19 -9.51 -1.98 27.01
CA THR A 19 -10.63 -1.05 26.93
C THR A 19 -11.83 -1.69 26.21
N GLY A 20 -13.02 -1.18 26.47
CA GLY A 20 -14.26 -1.73 25.93
C GLY A 20 -14.44 -1.51 24.42
N LYS A 21 -15.70 -1.64 23.96
CA LYS A 21 -16.08 -1.47 22.55
C LYS A 21 -15.58 -0.13 21.98
N LYS A 22 -14.94 -0.20 20.81
CA LYS A 22 -14.58 0.98 20.02
C LYS A 22 -15.78 1.43 19.20
N SER A 23 -16.12 2.71 19.32
CA SER A 23 -17.30 3.28 18.66
C SER A 23 -16.93 4.36 17.65
N PHE A 24 -15.71 4.91 17.72
CA PHE A 24 -15.29 5.99 16.83
C PHE A 24 -13.87 5.79 16.30
N VAL A 25 -13.62 6.29 15.09
CA VAL A 25 -12.27 6.52 14.57
C VAL A 25 -11.98 8.03 14.63
N ILE A 26 -10.87 8.40 15.25
CA ILE A 26 -10.41 9.79 15.38
C ILE A 26 -9.18 10.00 14.53
N LEU A 27 -9.28 10.91 13.57
CA LEU A 27 -8.19 11.26 12.67
C LEU A 27 -7.39 12.43 13.24
N HIS A 28 -6.07 12.24 13.24
CA HIS A 28 -5.08 13.21 13.68
C HIS A 28 -4.10 13.54 12.55
N GLY A 29 -3.43 14.68 12.67
CA GLY A 29 -2.29 15.06 11.84
C GLY A 29 -1.13 15.41 12.76
N THR A 30 0.07 14.91 12.44
CA THR A 30 1.20 14.92 13.38
C THR A 30 1.82 16.30 13.61
N ALA A 31 1.47 17.31 12.78
CA ALA A 31 1.99 18.67 12.86
C ALA A 31 3.53 18.74 12.93
N GLY A 32 4.19 17.90 12.15
CA GLY A 32 5.63 17.68 12.11
C GLY A 32 5.99 16.22 11.84
N GLY A 33 7.19 16.00 11.31
CA GLY A 33 7.73 14.67 11.00
C GLY A 33 7.65 14.28 9.51
N TYR A 34 8.27 13.14 9.18
CA TYR A 34 8.51 12.72 7.80
C TYR A 34 8.22 11.24 7.51
N SER A 35 8.11 10.37 8.52
CA SER A 35 7.83 8.95 8.32
C SER A 35 6.97 8.35 9.43
N ALA A 36 6.20 7.30 9.11
CA ALA A 36 5.36 6.61 10.09
C ALA A 36 6.20 6.01 11.24
N GLN A 37 7.30 5.34 10.89
CA GLN A 37 8.21 4.76 11.88
C GLN A 37 8.85 5.85 12.77
N GLY A 38 9.23 7.01 12.23
CA GLY A 38 9.82 8.09 13.02
C GLY A 38 8.86 8.66 14.06
N ILE A 39 7.56 8.76 13.72
CA ILE A 39 6.52 9.17 14.68
C ILE A 39 6.26 8.08 15.73
N ALA A 40 6.26 6.80 15.33
CA ALA A 40 6.16 5.69 16.28
C ALA A 40 7.35 5.66 17.27
N ASP A 41 8.55 5.95 16.78
CA ASP A 41 9.76 6.07 17.60
C ASP A 41 9.67 7.26 18.57
N TYR A 42 9.14 8.39 18.10
CA TYR A 42 8.85 9.53 18.96
C TYR A 42 7.88 9.16 20.08
N PHE A 43 6.75 8.49 19.78
CA PHE A 43 5.82 8.03 20.81
C PHE A 43 6.54 7.18 21.85
N ARG A 44 7.38 6.22 21.43
CA ARG A 44 8.14 5.35 22.36
C ARG A 44 9.08 6.15 23.25
N SER A 45 9.71 7.21 22.71
CA SER A 45 10.59 8.08 23.49
C SER A 45 9.88 8.81 24.65
N THR A 46 8.53 8.88 24.62
CA THR A 46 7.74 9.53 25.68
C THR A 46 7.30 8.57 26.79
N GLU A 47 7.61 7.28 26.69
CA GLU A 47 7.34 6.29 27.75
C GLU A 47 8.02 6.68 29.07
N GLY A 48 7.27 6.62 30.17
CA GLY A 48 7.76 7.01 31.50
C GLY A 48 7.95 8.52 31.70
N SER A 49 7.61 9.36 30.71
CA SER A 49 7.64 10.81 30.83
C SER A 49 6.41 11.37 31.57
N ASN A 50 6.45 12.66 31.91
CA ASN A 50 5.30 13.38 32.47
C ASN A 50 4.24 13.78 31.43
N SER A 51 4.47 13.49 30.15
CA SER A 51 3.53 13.80 29.05
C SER A 51 3.58 12.70 27.99
N PRO A 52 3.18 11.46 28.36
CA PRO A 52 3.21 10.32 27.46
C PRO A 52 2.16 10.47 26.36
N VAL A 53 2.53 10.14 25.13
CA VAL A 53 1.64 10.17 23.97
C VAL A 53 1.75 8.88 23.17
N SER A 54 0.66 8.53 22.49
CA SER A 54 0.59 7.41 21.54
C SER A 54 -0.63 7.55 20.65
N SER A 55 -0.63 6.82 19.54
CA SER A 55 -1.80 6.59 18.67
C SER A 55 -1.89 5.10 18.35
N HIS A 56 -3.03 4.61 17.85
CA HIS A 56 -3.13 3.20 17.47
C HIS A 56 -2.34 2.96 16.19
N TYR A 57 -2.49 3.85 15.22
CA TYR A 57 -1.83 3.79 13.92
C TYR A 57 -1.16 5.11 13.56
N VAL A 58 -0.11 5.00 12.74
CA VAL A 58 0.49 6.11 12.01
C VAL A 58 0.54 5.77 10.53
N VAL A 59 0.06 6.67 9.67
CA VAL A 59 0.11 6.55 8.21
C VAL A 59 1.13 7.54 7.65
N GLY A 60 2.19 7.01 7.05
CA GLY A 60 3.27 7.75 6.44
C GLY A 60 2.88 8.41 5.12
N GLN A 61 3.61 9.44 4.71
CA GLN A 61 3.43 10.11 3.42
C GLN A 61 3.72 9.18 2.22
N ASP A 62 4.38 8.05 2.44
CA ASP A 62 4.64 6.99 1.47
C ASP A 62 3.56 5.89 1.46
N GLY A 63 2.54 6.00 2.33
CA GLY A 63 1.51 4.97 2.51
C GLY A 63 1.91 3.84 3.47
N GLN A 64 3.10 3.88 4.07
CA GLN A 64 3.47 2.92 5.12
C GLN A 64 2.56 3.10 6.34
N ILE A 65 2.06 1.98 6.87
CA ILE A 65 1.25 1.97 8.10
C ILE A 65 2.07 1.32 9.21
N VAL A 66 2.20 2.03 10.34
CA VAL A 66 2.78 1.50 11.58
C VAL A 66 1.68 1.41 12.62
N GLN A 67 1.53 0.25 13.26
CA GLN A 67 0.64 0.05 14.38
C GLN A 67 1.43 0.07 15.69
N CYS A 68 1.03 0.96 16.63
CA CYS A 68 1.74 1.16 17.89
C CYS A 68 0.99 0.58 19.09
N ILE A 69 -0.34 0.67 19.09
CA ILE A 69 -1.22 0.16 20.16
C ILE A 69 -2.20 -0.83 19.54
N ALA A 70 -2.47 -1.94 20.25
CA ALA A 70 -3.49 -2.91 19.83
C ALA A 70 -4.89 -2.29 19.98
N GLU A 71 -5.82 -2.59 19.07
CA GLU A 71 -7.15 -1.95 19.08
C GLU A 71 -8.03 -2.33 20.26
N LYS A 72 -7.72 -3.43 20.96
CA LYS A 72 -8.37 -3.77 22.24
C LYS A 72 -8.00 -2.80 23.37
N ASP A 73 -6.90 -2.08 23.23
CA ASP A 73 -6.37 -1.13 24.21
C ASP A 73 -6.74 0.32 23.79
N GLY A 74 -6.55 1.30 24.67
CA GLY A 74 -6.78 2.71 24.36
C GLY A 74 -5.48 3.48 24.24
N SER A 75 -5.25 4.22 23.15
CA SER A 75 -4.08 5.08 23.00
C SER A 75 -4.20 6.40 23.77
N TYR A 76 -3.10 7.13 23.97
CA TYR A 76 -3.06 8.44 24.64
C TYR A 76 -3.09 9.58 23.61
N ALA A 77 -4.02 9.54 22.67
CA ALA A 77 -4.03 10.43 21.49
C ALA A 77 -4.93 11.66 21.66
N ASN A 78 -6.03 11.52 22.41
CA ASN A 78 -7.09 12.52 22.40
C ASN A 78 -6.89 13.67 23.40
N GLY A 79 -5.97 13.54 24.35
CA GLY A 79 -5.65 14.60 25.31
C GLY A 79 -6.84 15.11 26.11
N VAL A 80 -6.91 16.43 26.29
CA VAL A 80 -7.97 17.14 27.02
C VAL A 80 -9.26 17.16 26.20
N VAL A 81 -10.40 17.01 26.89
CA VAL A 81 -11.73 17.10 26.28
C VAL A 81 -12.34 18.47 26.58
N ASN A 82 -12.62 19.26 25.54
CA ASN A 82 -13.28 20.57 25.66
C ASN A 82 -14.65 20.62 24.97
N ASN A 83 -15.21 19.46 24.62
CA ASN A 83 -16.56 19.32 24.11
C ASN A 83 -17.41 18.46 25.07
N PRO A 84 -18.47 18.99 25.69
CA PRO A 84 -19.28 18.25 26.66
C PRO A 84 -20.03 17.04 26.07
N ASN A 85 -20.13 16.94 24.74
CA ASN A 85 -20.72 15.75 24.08
C ASN A 85 -19.85 14.49 24.26
N TRP A 86 -18.58 14.65 24.66
CA TRP A 86 -17.67 13.55 24.98
C TRP A 86 -17.63 13.35 26.49
N SER A 87 -18.61 12.61 27.01
CA SER A 87 -18.93 12.53 28.44
C SER A 87 -17.96 11.69 29.29
N SER A 88 -17.06 10.93 28.66
CA SER A 88 -16.01 10.16 29.34
C SER A 88 -14.69 10.22 28.55
N ASN A 89 -13.60 9.67 29.09
CA ASN A 89 -12.29 9.73 28.44
C ASN A 89 -12.35 9.07 27.03
N PRO A 90 -12.25 9.84 25.94
CA PRO A 90 -12.42 9.35 24.57
C PRO A 90 -11.44 8.24 24.21
N ASN A 91 -10.23 8.27 24.78
CA ASN A 91 -9.21 7.25 24.55
C ASN A 91 -9.69 5.82 24.87
N LEU A 92 -10.71 5.65 25.71
CA LEU A 92 -11.23 4.34 26.10
C LEU A 92 -12.14 3.71 25.05
N TYR A 93 -12.71 4.48 24.13
CA TYR A 93 -13.73 4.01 23.18
C TYR A 93 -13.50 4.49 21.75
N THR A 94 -12.34 5.09 21.46
CA THR A 94 -11.93 5.47 20.10
C THR A 94 -10.71 4.69 19.63
N ILE A 95 -10.55 4.58 18.32
CA ILE A 95 -9.30 4.22 17.64
C ILE A 95 -8.75 5.49 16.99
N SER A 96 -7.49 5.81 17.25
CA SER A 96 -6.82 7.02 16.76
C SER A 96 -5.83 6.69 15.66
N ILE A 97 -5.83 7.50 14.60
CA ILE A 97 -4.93 7.37 13.44
C ILE A 97 -4.22 8.70 13.22
N GLU A 98 -2.89 8.67 13.28
CA GLU A 98 -2.04 9.82 12.99
C GLU A 98 -1.61 9.83 11.53
N HIS A 99 -1.84 10.94 10.83
CA HIS A 99 -1.35 11.14 9.47
C HIS A 99 -0.10 12.00 9.53
N VAL A 100 1.02 11.44 9.05
CA VAL A 100 2.29 12.17 8.99
C VAL A 100 2.13 13.41 8.13
N LYS A 101 2.34 14.56 8.76
CA LYS A 101 2.26 15.88 8.18
C LYS A 101 3.53 16.64 8.56
N SER A 102 4.27 17.14 7.58
CA SER A 102 5.49 17.91 7.75
C SER A 102 5.26 19.36 8.20
N SER A 103 4.13 19.98 7.83
CA SER A 103 3.77 21.33 8.27
C SER A 103 3.31 21.29 9.72
N ASN A 104 3.74 22.27 10.50
CA ASN A 104 3.41 22.38 11.93
C ASN A 104 1.95 22.79 12.22
N ASP A 105 1.18 23.12 11.18
CA ASP A 105 -0.21 23.54 11.27
C ASP A 105 -1.20 22.56 10.60
N ASN A 106 -0.69 21.40 10.13
CA ASN A 106 -1.44 20.37 9.40
C ASN A 106 -2.12 20.84 8.09
N SER A 107 -1.64 21.94 7.49
CA SER A 107 -2.25 22.55 6.30
C SER A 107 -2.06 21.77 5.00
N GLU A 108 -1.08 20.89 4.92
CA GLU A 108 -0.81 20.09 3.73
C GLU A 108 -1.90 19.04 3.48
N PRO A 109 -2.25 18.79 2.21
CA PRO A 109 -3.07 17.65 1.86
C PRO A 109 -2.30 16.34 2.07
N LEU A 110 -3.02 15.23 2.20
CA LEU A 110 -2.39 13.92 2.17
C LEU A 110 -1.75 13.68 0.80
N THR A 111 -0.62 12.97 0.78
CA THR A 111 -0.15 12.41 -0.48
C THR A 111 -1.14 11.34 -0.96
N PRO A 112 -1.18 11.03 -2.25
CA PRO A 112 -2.11 10.01 -2.72
C PRO A 112 -1.85 8.61 -2.12
N ALA A 113 -0.58 8.26 -1.85
CA ALA A 113 -0.23 6.98 -1.21
C ALA A 113 -0.72 6.93 0.26
N GLN A 114 -0.52 8.02 1.00
CA GLN A 114 -1.02 8.18 2.37
C GLN A 114 -2.55 8.14 2.42
N GLN A 115 -3.20 8.77 1.44
CA GLN A 115 -4.66 8.78 1.33
C GLN A 115 -5.22 7.39 1.07
N ALA A 116 -4.68 6.66 0.09
CA ALA A 116 -5.11 5.29 -0.22
C ALA A 116 -4.95 4.36 0.99
N ALA A 117 -3.79 4.43 1.67
CA ALA A 117 -3.50 3.67 2.88
C ALA A 117 -4.46 4.04 4.04
N SER A 118 -4.70 5.34 4.24
CA SER A 118 -5.65 5.85 5.25
C SER A 118 -7.06 5.30 5.03
N PHE A 119 -7.56 5.36 3.79
CA PHE A 119 -8.92 4.95 3.47
C PHE A 119 -9.12 3.44 3.64
N ALA A 120 -8.15 2.63 3.17
CA ALA A 120 -8.15 1.18 3.35
C ALA A 120 -8.13 0.79 4.84
N LEU A 121 -7.24 1.44 5.62
CA LEU A 121 -7.13 1.23 7.06
C LEU A 121 -8.42 1.58 7.80
N ILE A 122 -9.00 2.76 7.54
CA ILE A 122 -10.24 3.21 8.18
C ILE A 122 -11.39 2.24 7.88
N LYS A 123 -11.53 1.82 6.61
CA LYS A 123 -12.55 0.85 6.21
C LYS A 123 -12.41 -0.46 6.99
N ASP A 124 -11.20 -1.01 7.04
CA ASP A 124 -10.91 -2.26 7.73
C ASP A 124 -11.18 -2.16 9.25
N ILE A 125 -10.74 -1.07 9.89
CA ILE A 125 -11.02 -0.77 11.31
C ILE A 125 -12.53 -0.75 11.56
N CYS A 126 -13.28 -0.03 10.72
CA CYS A 126 -14.73 0.07 10.84
C CYS A 126 -15.41 -1.29 10.71
N GLN A 127 -14.97 -2.14 9.78
CA GLN A 127 -15.50 -3.49 9.60
C GLN A 127 -15.22 -4.38 10.80
N ARG A 128 -13.99 -4.40 11.31
CA ARG A 128 -13.60 -5.27 12.44
C ARG A 128 -14.26 -4.87 13.75
N ASN A 129 -14.47 -3.58 13.97
CA ASN A 129 -15.04 -3.06 15.22
C ASN A 129 -16.55 -2.78 15.17
N GLY A 130 -17.17 -2.85 13.98
CA GLY A 130 -18.56 -2.46 13.78
C GLY A 130 -18.80 -0.96 14.03
N ILE A 131 -17.84 -0.11 13.64
CA ILE A 131 -17.94 1.35 13.69
C ILE A 131 -18.64 1.85 12.42
N GLY A 132 -19.52 2.83 12.54
CA GLY A 132 -20.21 3.45 11.42
C GLY A 132 -19.24 4.04 10.38
N MET A 133 -19.49 3.77 9.11
CA MET A 133 -18.69 4.28 7.98
C MET A 133 -19.25 5.61 7.46
N HIS A 134 -19.46 6.55 8.36
CA HIS A 134 -20.02 7.87 8.10
C HIS A 134 -19.43 8.89 9.08
N ASP A 135 -19.72 10.17 8.87
CA ASP A 135 -19.42 11.22 9.84
C ASP A 135 -19.93 10.83 11.23
N ALA A 136 -19.14 11.09 12.27
CA ALA A 136 -19.52 10.75 13.64
C ALA A 136 -20.86 11.37 14.04
N ASP A 137 -21.77 10.52 14.52
CA ASP A 137 -22.98 10.90 15.22
C ASP A 137 -22.81 10.67 16.74
N ASP A 138 -23.91 10.70 17.49
CA ASP A 138 -23.90 10.52 18.95
C ASP A 138 -23.48 9.10 19.40
N THR A 139 -23.43 8.13 18.49
CA THR A 139 -23.25 6.71 18.80
C THR A 139 -22.02 6.09 18.14
N THR A 140 -21.69 6.51 16.92
CA THR A 140 -20.57 5.93 16.17
C THR A 140 -20.13 6.81 15.01
N GLY A 141 -18.98 6.52 14.44
CA GLY A 141 -18.55 7.05 13.15
C GLY A 141 -17.10 7.51 13.14
N ILE A 142 -16.81 8.40 12.20
CA ILE A 142 -15.45 8.88 11.93
C ILE A 142 -15.44 10.40 12.06
N THR A 143 -14.46 10.94 12.77
CA THR A 143 -14.28 12.39 12.89
C THR A 143 -12.83 12.76 13.18
N GLY A 144 -12.53 14.06 13.26
CA GLY A 144 -11.21 14.58 13.61
C GLY A 144 -11.08 14.88 15.10
N HIS A 145 -9.84 15.07 15.54
CA HIS A 145 -9.56 15.50 16.92
C HIS A 145 -10.25 16.84 17.28
N PHE A 146 -10.55 17.68 16.28
CA PHE A 146 -11.35 18.90 16.45
C PHE A 146 -12.72 18.67 17.10
N ALA A 147 -13.31 17.48 16.98
CA ALA A 147 -14.61 17.18 17.57
C ALA A 147 -14.53 16.97 19.09
N ILE A 148 -13.37 16.55 19.61
CA ILE A 148 -13.12 16.30 21.03
C ILE A 148 -12.63 17.57 21.73
N ASP A 149 -11.73 18.31 21.07
CA ASP A 149 -11.19 19.58 21.57
C ASP A 149 -11.30 20.67 20.50
N PRO A 150 -12.49 21.27 20.32
CA PRO A 150 -12.71 22.32 19.34
C PRO A 150 -12.00 23.64 19.68
N VAL A 151 -11.33 23.73 20.84
CA VAL A 151 -10.61 24.92 21.29
C VAL A 151 -9.13 24.82 20.94
N ASN A 152 -8.43 23.80 21.44
CA ASN A 152 -6.97 23.67 21.25
C ASN A 152 -6.59 22.80 20.04
N ARG A 153 -7.55 22.04 19.49
CA ARG A 153 -7.35 21.11 18.37
C ARG A 153 -8.33 21.36 17.22
N ALA A 154 -8.88 22.58 17.14
CA ALA A 154 -9.84 23.01 16.12
C ALA A 154 -9.44 22.71 14.66
N ARG A 155 -8.12 22.57 14.40
CA ARG A 155 -7.55 22.31 13.08
C ARG A 155 -6.95 20.91 12.93
N CYS A 156 -7.18 19.97 13.84
CA CYS A 156 -6.62 18.62 13.72
C CYS A 156 -7.71 17.66 13.20
N PRO A 157 -7.51 16.95 12.06
CA PRO A 157 -6.24 16.62 11.38
C PRO A 157 -5.76 17.62 10.31
N GLY A 158 -6.44 18.75 10.14
CA GLY A 158 -6.12 19.78 9.16
C GLY A 158 -6.75 19.48 7.82
N THR A 159 -6.06 19.77 6.73
CA THR A 159 -6.54 19.44 5.38
C THR A 159 -6.66 17.92 5.24
N TYR A 160 -7.89 17.40 5.19
CA TYR A 160 -8.17 15.97 5.03
C TYR A 160 -9.33 15.79 4.04
N PRO A 161 -9.25 14.83 3.10
CA PRO A 161 -10.24 14.65 2.04
C PRO A 161 -11.48 13.89 2.54
N TRP A 162 -12.25 14.50 3.45
CA TRP A 162 -13.42 13.87 4.11
C TRP A 162 -14.48 13.34 3.14
N GLN A 163 -14.85 14.14 2.14
CA GLN A 163 -15.86 13.74 1.14
C GLN A 163 -15.39 12.50 0.38
N GLU A 164 -14.13 12.47 -0.05
CA GLU A 164 -13.55 11.34 -0.77
C GLU A 164 -13.45 10.08 0.10
N LEU A 165 -13.15 10.23 1.40
CA LEU A 165 -13.20 9.13 2.36
C LEU A 165 -14.60 8.52 2.40
N PHE A 166 -15.64 9.34 2.60
CA PHE A 166 -17.01 8.82 2.72
C PHE A 166 -17.55 8.26 1.41
N ASP A 167 -17.12 8.80 0.26
CA ASP A 167 -17.43 8.21 -1.04
C ASP A 167 -16.77 6.84 -1.20
N TYR A 168 -15.48 6.72 -0.83
CA TYR A 168 -14.77 5.43 -0.80
C TYR A 168 -15.48 4.40 0.10
N LEU A 169 -15.90 4.83 1.30
CA LEU A 169 -16.58 3.96 2.26
C LEU A 169 -17.98 3.52 1.82
N LYS A 170 -18.71 4.36 1.09
CA LYS A 170 -20.02 4.02 0.47
C LYS A 170 -19.89 3.10 -0.74
N GLY A 171 -18.67 2.82 -1.21
CA GLY A 171 -18.44 2.08 -2.43
C GLY A 171 -18.65 2.89 -3.71
N ASN A 172 -18.61 4.23 -3.63
CA ASN A 172 -18.50 5.08 -4.82
C ASN A 172 -17.04 5.04 -5.31
N THR A 173 -16.78 4.11 -6.23
CA THR A 173 -15.45 3.64 -6.68
C THR A 173 -14.65 4.59 -7.58
N ASN A 174 -14.70 5.90 -7.36
CA ASN A 174 -13.78 6.81 -8.08
C ASN A 174 -12.44 7.01 -7.36
N MET A 175 -12.30 6.47 -6.14
CA MET A 175 -11.05 6.51 -5.38
C MET A 175 -10.35 5.15 -5.52
N GLY A 176 -9.19 5.13 -6.17
CA GLY A 176 -8.41 3.93 -6.50
C GLY A 176 -8.43 3.55 -7.98
N VAL A 177 -9.49 3.91 -8.71
CA VAL A 177 -9.53 3.73 -10.18
C VAL A 177 -8.67 4.83 -10.81
N PRO A 178 -7.58 4.49 -11.53
CA PRO A 178 -6.74 5.52 -12.11
C PRO A 178 -7.53 6.33 -13.15
N GLN A 179 -7.26 7.63 -13.25
CA GLN A 179 -8.05 8.52 -14.10
C GLN A 179 -8.18 7.99 -15.54
N GLY A 180 -9.40 7.89 -16.05
CA GLY A 180 -9.71 7.39 -17.39
C GLY A 180 -9.85 5.87 -17.49
N TRP A 181 -9.55 5.13 -16.42
CA TRP A 181 -9.86 3.71 -16.31
C TRP A 181 -11.32 3.52 -15.88
N LYS A 182 -11.84 2.30 -16.08
CA LYS A 182 -13.20 1.92 -15.71
C LYS A 182 -13.16 0.66 -14.88
N ASP A 183 -13.75 0.69 -13.71
CA ASP A 183 -13.91 -0.49 -12.87
C ASP A 183 -15.37 -0.89 -12.81
N SER A 184 -15.69 -2.09 -13.31
CA SER A 184 -17.06 -2.61 -13.30
C SER A 184 -17.05 -4.14 -13.26
N ASN A 185 -17.98 -4.73 -12.50
CA ASN A 185 -18.09 -6.18 -12.32
C ASN A 185 -16.77 -6.86 -11.91
N ASN A 186 -16.01 -6.24 -11.01
CA ASN A 186 -14.68 -6.68 -10.56
C ASN A 186 -13.63 -6.78 -11.67
N VAL A 187 -13.81 -6.02 -12.75
CA VAL A 187 -12.86 -5.91 -13.86
C VAL A 187 -12.45 -4.46 -14.02
N LEU A 188 -11.17 -4.20 -13.78
CA LEU A 188 -10.57 -2.90 -14.00
C LEU A 188 -10.05 -2.83 -15.43
N THR A 189 -10.56 -1.89 -16.22
CA THR A 189 -10.25 -1.73 -17.64
C THR A 189 -9.48 -0.44 -17.87
N ALA A 190 -8.27 -0.54 -18.39
CA ALA A 190 -7.45 0.61 -18.74
C ALA A 190 -7.94 1.30 -20.03
N PRO A 191 -7.52 2.55 -20.32
CA PRO A 191 -7.86 3.29 -21.54
C PRO A 191 -7.53 2.55 -22.84
N ASN A 192 -6.54 1.66 -22.84
CA ASN A 192 -6.19 0.82 -23.98
C ASN A 192 -7.08 -0.44 -24.12
N GLY A 193 -8.08 -0.60 -23.26
CA GLY A 193 -9.03 -1.72 -23.27
C GLY A 193 -8.51 -3.00 -22.62
N ILE A 194 -7.26 -3.03 -22.16
CA ILE A 194 -6.69 -4.20 -21.48
C ILE A 194 -7.20 -4.24 -20.04
N GLN A 195 -7.60 -5.43 -19.62
CA GLN A 195 -8.25 -5.69 -18.34
C GLN A 195 -7.24 -6.14 -17.28
N VAL A 196 -7.52 -5.77 -16.04
CA VAL A 196 -6.84 -6.19 -14.82
C VAL A 196 -7.90 -6.76 -13.89
N THR A 197 -7.64 -7.94 -13.34
CA THR A 197 -8.61 -8.70 -12.54
C THR A 197 -7.99 -9.17 -11.22
N LEU A 198 -8.82 -9.69 -10.34
CA LEU A 198 -8.41 -10.38 -9.11
C LEU A 198 -7.41 -9.56 -8.28
N GLY A 199 -6.33 -10.19 -7.80
CA GLY A 199 -5.36 -9.55 -6.91
C GLY A 199 -4.65 -8.34 -7.54
N PHE A 200 -4.40 -8.33 -8.85
CA PHE A 200 -3.77 -7.19 -9.51
C PHE A 200 -4.70 -5.99 -9.55
N ARG A 201 -6.01 -6.21 -9.77
CA ARG A 201 -7.00 -5.14 -9.67
C ARG A 201 -7.01 -4.56 -8.27
N ASP A 202 -7.08 -5.40 -7.25
CA ASP A 202 -7.16 -4.94 -5.87
C ASP A 202 -5.88 -4.20 -5.45
N HIS A 203 -4.73 -4.63 -5.93
CA HIS A 203 -3.46 -3.93 -5.76
C HIS A 203 -3.49 -2.53 -6.40
N ILE A 204 -3.94 -2.42 -7.66
CA ILE A 204 -4.06 -1.12 -8.35
C ILE A 204 -5.01 -0.19 -7.59
N LEU A 205 -6.21 -0.67 -7.24
CA LEU A 205 -7.24 0.13 -6.57
C LEU A 205 -6.87 0.56 -5.15
N SER A 206 -6.01 -0.21 -4.48
CA SER A 206 -5.51 0.12 -3.13
C SER A 206 -4.22 0.94 -3.16
N SER A 207 -3.66 1.20 -4.34
CA SER A 207 -2.43 1.96 -4.52
C SER A 207 -2.71 3.32 -5.17
N ASN A 208 -1.76 4.26 -5.06
CA ASN A 208 -1.76 5.45 -5.91
C ASN A 208 -1.23 5.10 -7.32
N TRP A 209 -1.95 4.23 -8.02
CA TRP A 209 -1.53 3.77 -9.32
C TRP A 209 -1.60 4.91 -10.33
N ASP A 210 -0.47 5.20 -10.99
CA ASP A 210 -0.44 6.26 -11.97
C ASP A 210 -1.40 5.95 -13.12
N LYS A 211 -2.23 6.95 -13.46
CA LYS A 211 -3.18 6.83 -14.57
C LYS A 211 -2.48 6.42 -15.86
N ASP A 212 -1.21 6.77 -16.03
CA ASP A 212 -0.38 6.46 -17.17
C ASP A 212 0.45 5.18 -16.99
N ASN A 213 0.14 4.30 -16.05
CA ASN A 213 0.77 2.98 -15.97
C ASN A 213 -0.19 1.88 -16.46
N TRP A 214 -0.59 1.94 -17.74
CA TRP A 214 -1.52 0.96 -18.34
C TRP A 214 -0.87 -0.42 -18.50
N PRO A 215 -1.64 -1.53 -18.38
CA PRO A 215 -1.16 -2.86 -18.74
C PRO A 215 -0.84 -2.91 -20.23
N LEU A 216 0.25 -3.60 -20.58
CA LEU A 216 0.71 -3.81 -21.95
C LEU A 216 0.23 -5.14 -22.52
N GLU A 217 -0.15 -6.08 -21.65
CA GLU A 217 -0.66 -7.41 -22.01
C GLU A 217 -1.71 -7.89 -20.98
N PRO A 218 -2.54 -8.89 -21.34
CA PRO A 218 -3.38 -9.58 -20.37
C PRO A 218 -2.57 -10.29 -19.28
N GLU A 219 -3.18 -10.48 -18.12
CA GLU A 219 -2.67 -11.38 -17.08
C GLU A 219 -2.45 -12.78 -17.64
N LYS A 220 -1.31 -13.38 -17.31
CA LYS A 220 -0.94 -14.73 -17.76
C LYS A 220 -0.27 -15.53 -16.65
N HIS A 221 -0.54 -16.82 -16.69
CA HIS A 221 0.20 -17.79 -15.89
C HIS A 221 1.56 -18.06 -16.52
N LEU A 222 2.61 -18.04 -15.71
CA LEU A 222 3.97 -18.38 -16.11
C LEU A 222 4.46 -19.58 -15.30
N THR A 223 4.97 -20.59 -16.02
CA THR A 223 5.75 -21.68 -15.44
C THR A 223 7.18 -21.20 -15.28
N GLY A 224 7.62 -20.99 -14.05
CA GLY A 224 8.82 -20.19 -13.74
C GLY A 224 8.55 -18.69 -13.96
N LEU A 225 8.10 -18.02 -12.90
CA LEU A 225 7.68 -16.61 -12.95
C LEU A 225 8.83 -15.66 -13.30
N GLU A 226 10.01 -15.93 -12.75
CA GLU A 226 11.26 -15.24 -13.07
C GLU A 226 12.40 -16.26 -13.27
N MET A 227 13.07 -16.18 -14.42
CA MET A 227 14.19 -17.05 -14.73
C MET A 227 15.43 -16.71 -13.90
N SER A 228 15.58 -15.42 -13.54
CA SER A 228 16.62 -14.98 -12.61
C SER A 228 16.38 -15.40 -11.17
N ASN A 229 15.13 -15.75 -10.80
CA ASN A 229 14.76 -16.19 -9.46
C ASN A 229 13.88 -17.46 -9.48
N PRO A 230 14.46 -18.63 -9.77
CA PRO A 230 13.71 -19.89 -9.85
C PRO A 230 13.01 -20.29 -8.54
N SER A 231 13.40 -19.70 -7.40
CA SER A 231 12.80 -19.99 -6.09
C SER A 231 11.36 -19.50 -5.93
N LEU A 232 10.91 -18.59 -6.80
CA LEU A 232 9.52 -18.13 -6.85
C LEU A 232 8.57 -19.21 -7.37
N GLY A 233 9.06 -20.11 -8.23
CA GLY A 233 8.24 -21.12 -8.90
C GLY A 233 7.26 -20.49 -9.90
N ASP A 234 6.11 -21.13 -10.05
CA ASP A 234 5.06 -20.71 -10.99
C ASP A 234 4.19 -19.60 -10.40
N GLY A 235 3.61 -18.76 -11.25
CA GLY A 235 2.81 -17.63 -10.78
C GLY A 235 1.95 -16.96 -11.85
N GLN A 236 1.33 -15.85 -11.48
CA GLN A 236 0.67 -14.94 -12.43
C GLN A 236 1.54 -13.72 -12.65
N SER A 237 1.49 -13.19 -13.87
CA SER A 237 2.22 -11.99 -14.27
C SER A 237 1.33 -11.12 -15.14
N GLN A 238 1.42 -9.81 -14.95
CA GLN A 238 0.90 -8.83 -15.90
C GLN A 238 1.88 -7.67 -16.05
N LEU A 239 2.29 -7.39 -17.29
CA LEU A 239 3.21 -6.30 -17.60
C LEU A 239 2.45 -4.99 -17.78
N PHE A 240 2.99 -3.92 -17.21
CA PHE A 240 2.52 -2.55 -17.35
C PHE A 240 3.63 -1.66 -17.90
N ARG A 241 3.31 -0.41 -18.25
CA ARG A 241 4.27 0.53 -18.85
C ARG A 241 5.51 0.79 -18.00
N TRP A 242 5.41 0.75 -16.68
CA TRP A 242 6.51 1.11 -15.77
C TRP A 242 6.94 -0.01 -14.85
N LYS A 243 6.19 -1.12 -14.80
CA LYS A 243 6.45 -2.24 -13.91
C LYS A 243 5.71 -3.49 -14.34
N ARG A 244 6.03 -4.61 -13.70
CA ARG A 244 5.28 -5.87 -13.82
C ARG A 244 4.69 -6.19 -12.45
N LEU A 245 3.40 -6.49 -12.39
CA LEU A 245 2.82 -7.11 -11.21
C LEU A 245 2.92 -8.61 -11.35
N GLU A 246 3.27 -9.24 -10.23
CA GLU A 246 3.48 -10.68 -10.12
C GLU A 246 2.74 -11.22 -8.91
N TYR A 247 2.31 -12.48 -9.01
CA TYR A 247 1.67 -13.16 -7.90
C TYR A 247 2.21 -14.57 -7.74
N THR A 248 2.52 -14.94 -6.49
CA THR A 248 2.68 -16.33 -6.05
C THR A 248 1.87 -16.56 -4.79
N PRO A 249 1.45 -17.81 -4.49
CA PRO A 249 0.77 -18.12 -3.23
C PRO A 249 1.58 -17.73 -1.98
N LYS A 250 2.91 -17.70 -2.09
CA LYS A 250 3.83 -17.38 -1.00
C LYS A 250 3.95 -15.88 -0.74
N MET A 251 3.93 -15.05 -1.80
CA MET A 251 4.22 -13.62 -1.69
C MET A 251 2.98 -12.73 -1.82
N GLY A 252 1.85 -13.26 -2.28
CA GLY A 252 0.75 -12.41 -2.72
C GLY A 252 1.15 -11.64 -3.98
N VAL A 253 0.53 -10.47 -4.19
CA VAL A 253 0.87 -9.58 -5.31
C VAL A 253 2.08 -8.72 -4.96
N PHE A 254 3.07 -8.64 -5.84
CA PHE A 254 4.27 -7.83 -5.69
C PHE A 254 4.74 -7.24 -7.03
N GLU A 255 5.67 -6.29 -6.98
CA GLU A 255 6.34 -5.74 -8.17
C GLU A 255 7.51 -6.66 -8.56
N GLY A 256 7.50 -7.17 -9.79
CA GLY A 256 8.55 -8.02 -10.32
C GLY A 256 9.89 -7.30 -10.45
N TRP A 257 11.00 -8.04 -10.33
CA TRP A 257 12.35 -7.48 -10.36
C TRP A 257 12.85 -7.32 -11.81
N LEU A 258 12.18 -6.47 -12.59
CA LEU A 258 12.43 -6.28 -14.02
C LEU A 258 13.89 -5.98 -14.37
N GLY A 259 14.61 -5.22 -13.54
CA GLY A 259 16.03 -4.93 -13.74
C GLY A 259 16.93 -6.17 -13.62
N GLN A 260 16.65 -7.03 -12.63
CA GLN A 260 17.37 -8.28 -12.42
C GLN A 260 17.08 -9.27 -13.56
N GLU A 261 15.82 -9.38 -13.95
CA GLU A 261 15.38 -10.28 -15.01
C GLU A 261 15.96 -9.87 -16.37
N LEU A 262 15.96 -8.57 -16.69
CA LEU A 262 16.57 -8.04 -17.91
C LEU A 262 18.07 -8.36 -17.96
N ALA A 263 18.81 -8.11 -16.88
CA ALA A 263 20.24 -8.38 -16.80
C ALA A 263 20.54 -9.88 -16.99
N TRP A 264 19.67 -10.75 -16.48
CA TRP A 264 19.79 -12.20 -16.66
C TRP A 264 19.67 -12.59 -18.14
N TYR A 265 18.62 -12.16 -18.85
CA TYR A 265 18.46 -12.48 -20.28
C TYR A 265 19.60 -11.92 -21.14
N GLN A 266 20.04 -10.68 -20.87
CA GLN A 266 21.18 -10.09 -21.58
C GLN A 266 22.46 -10.93 -21.42
N LYS A 267 22.69 -11.47 -20.21
CA LYS A 267 23.82 -12.37 -19.96
C LYS A 267 23.65 -13.69 -20.71
N GLN A 268 22.46 -14.28 -20.71
CA GLN A 268 22.19 -15.53 -21.44
C GLN A 268 22.45 -15.38 -22.94
N VAL A 269 21.95 -14.31 -23.56
CA VAL A 269 22.23 -13.99 -24.97
C VAL A 269 23.73 -13.88 -25.20
N THR A 270 24.44 -13.11 -24.38
CA THR A 270 25.90 -12.93 -24.50
C THR A 270 26.66 -14.26 -24.40
N ASP A 271 26.26 -15.14 -23.49
CA ASP A 271 26.92 -16.43 -23.31
C ASP A 271 26.61 -17.40 -24.46
N MET A 272 25.38 -17.38 -24.98
CA MET A 272 25.01 -18.17 -26.16
C MET A 272 25.73 -17.70 -27.42
N GLU A 273 25.89 -16.40 -27.62
CA GLU A 273 26.68 -15.83 -28.73
C GLU A 273 28.13 -16.30 -28.67
N LYS A 274 28.75 -16.31 -27.48
CA LYS A 274 30.10 -16.85 -27.28
C LYS A 274 30.17 -18.35 -27.61
N GLN A 275 29.16 -19.13 -27.20
CA GLN A 275 29.10 -20.56 -27.53
C GLN A 275 29.00 -20.79 -29.04
N ILE A 276 28.15 -20.04 -29.74
CA ILE A 276 28.05 -20.11 -31.20
C ILE A 276 29.39 -19.76 -31.86
N ALA A 277 30.08 -18.72 -31.39
CA ALA A 277 31.39 -18.33 -31.92
C ALA A 277 32.45 -19.44 -31.73
N ALA A 278 32.43 -20.14 -30.59
CA ALA A 278 33.36 -21.24 -30.31
C ALA A 278 33.09 -22.49 -31.17
N LEU A 279 31.86 -22.69 -31.66
CA LEU A 279 31.45 -23.84 -32.45
C LEU A 279 31.77 -23.73 -33.96
N GLN A 280 32.41 -22.64 -34.41
CA GLN A 280 32.65 -22.34 -35.83
C GLN A 280 33.64 -23.27 -36.56
N HIS A 281 34.12 -24.36 -35.96
CA HIS A 281 34.81 -25.43 -36.69
C HIS A 281 33.79 -26.43 -37.29
N PRO A 282 33.92 -26.84 -38.57
CA PRO A 282 32.85 -27.55 -39.27
C PRO A 282 32.80 -29.03 -38.85
N GLN A 283 31.93 -29.34 -37.89
CA GLN A 283 31.43 -30.68 -37.61
C GLN A 283 29.88 -30.64 -37.70
N PRO A 284 29.21 -31.66 -38.28
CA PRO A 284 27.76 -31.67 -38.44
C PRO A 284 26.98 -31.50 -37.13
N ALA A 285 27.52 -31.99 -36.01
CA ALA A 285 26.94 -31.81 -34.67
C ALA A 285 26.89 -30.33 -34.24
N ASN A 286 27.84 -29.51 -34.70
CA ASN A 286 27.91 -28.09 -34.37
C ASN A 286 26.77 -27.30 -35.02
N LEU A 287 26.31 -27.70 -36.22
CA LEU A 287 25.19 -27.04 -36.91
C LEU A 287 23.86 -27.17 -36.16
N VAL A 288 23.59 -28.34 -35.58
CA VAL A 288 22.37 -28.56 -34.77
C VAL A 288 22.40 -27.68 -33.53
N GLN A 289 23.54 -27.65 -32.83
CA GLN A 289 23.69 -26.85 -31.61
C GLN A 289 23.64 -25.35 -31.88
N ILE A 290 24.26 -24.86 -32.98
CA ILE A 290 24.17 -23.47 -33.41
C ILE A 290 22.72 -23.06 -33.67
N ASN A 291 21.93 -23.91 -34.35
CA ASN A 291 20.52 -23.62 -34.62
C ASN A 291 19.68 -23.59 -33.33
N THR A 292 19.94 -24.48 -32.37
CA THR A 292 19.26 -24.47 -31.07
C THR A 292 19.58 -23.20 -30.29
N LEU A 293 20.85 -22.81 -30.20
CA LEU A 293 21.27 -21.58 -29.51
C LEU A 293 20.72 -20.33 -30.20
N GLY A 294 20.75 -20.29 -31.53
CA GLY A 294 20.20 -19.18 -32.31
C GLY A 294 18.71 -18.97 -32.09
N LYS A 295 17.94 -20.06 -31.95
CA LYS A 295 16.52 -19.98 -31.59
C LYS A 295 16.33 -19.40 -30.18
N GLN A 296 17.11 -19.88 -29.21
CA GLN A 296 17.02 -19.36 -27.84
C GLN A 296 17.42 -17.89 -27.74
N ILE A 297 18.43 -17.44 -28.49
CA ILE A 297 18.78 -16.01 -28.58
C ILE A 297 17.61 -15.19 -29.12
N ALA A 298 16.91 -15.67 -30.14
CA ALA A 298 15.75 -14.97 -30.70
C ALA A 298 14.60 -14.86 -29.68
N ASP A 299 14.34 -15.94 -28.94
CA ASP A 299 13.31 -15.96 -27.89
C ASP A 299 13.68 -14.99 -26.74
N ASP A 300 14.93 -15.03 -26.25
CA ASP A 300 15.44 -14.14 -25.20
C ASP A 300 15.45 -12.66 -25.65
N ALA A 301 15.79 -12.39 -26.91
CA ALA A 301 15.80 -11.04 -27.47
C ALA A 301 14.39 -10.43 -27.54
N GLN A 302 13.36 -11.22 -27.86
CA GLN A 302 11.97 -10.76 -27.79
C GLN A 302 11.57 -10.40 -26.37
N LEU A 303 12.04 -11.16 -25.38
CA LEU A 303 11.72 -10.89 -23.99
C LEU A 303 12.47 -9.65 -23.46
N ILE A 304 13.73 -9.48 -23.82
CA ILE A 304 14.50 -8.25 -23.55
C ILE A 304 13.76 -7.02 -24.08
N LEU A 305 13.27 -7.07 -25.33
CA LEU A 305 12.51 -5.97 -25.91
C LEU A 305 11.27 -5.63 -25.06
N LYS A 306 10.50 -6.63 -24.66
CA LYS A 306 9.32 -6.44 -23.80
C LYS A 306 9.68 -5.84 -22.45
N LEU A 307 10.71 -6.34 -21.78
CA LEU A 307 11.13 -5.86 -20.46
C LEU A 307 11.71 -4.44 -20.53
N SER A 308 12.45 -4.10 -21.59
CA SER A 308 13.03 -2.76 -21.80
C SER A 308 12.00 -1.66 -22.04
N GLN A 309 10.80 -2.03 -22.53
CA GLN A 309 9.69 -1.10 -22.71
C GLN A 309 8.92 -0.82 -21.42
N ALA A 310 9.18 -1.61 -20.37
CA ALA A 310 8.52 -1.53 -19.07
C ALA A 310 9.39 -0.87 -17.99
N GLN A 311 10.60 -0.42 -18.33
CA GLN A 311 11.53 0.35 -17.47
C GLN A 311 11.46 1.83 -17.82
#